data_AF-A0A9W9MGH2-F1
#
_entry.id   AF-A0A9W9MGH2-F1
#
_cell.length_a   1.000
_cell.length_b   1.000
_cell.length_c   1.000
_cell.angle_alpha   90.00
_cell.angle_beta   90.00
_cell.angle_gamma   90.00
#
_symmetry.space_group_name_H-M   'P 1'
#
loop_
_entity.id
_entity.type
_entity.pdbx_description
1 polymer ?
#
loop_
_entity_poly.entity_id
_entity_poly.type
_entity_poly.pdbx_seq_one_letter_code
_entity_poly.pdbx_strand_id
1 'polypeptide(L)'
;MTYTVAPHLEYFKIPLTDFVAARPEFNGFGVGAYVFSHADPTPRILLLQRALTDSMPGCWEGPGGACELETDKTLLDSLVRETLEESGLHVSHIIDLVAVDCWEHHRRSGGKIRVAKYSFVVEVQEALRWSAGKQQPVPTLQIPVQLEQLEHEQFGWAIKEDILLSVRSLNGRFRFPLGGHQAPNILRAFEFVEQRQSKERSGDLAQ
;
A
#
# COMPACT_ATOMS: atom_id res chain seq x y z
N MET A 1 -1.39 17.48 5.03
CA MET A 1 -2.42 16.78 5.82
C MET A 1 -1.84 16.28 7.11
N THR A 2 -2.65 16.10 8.16
CA THR A 2 -2.27 15.39 9.38
C THR A 2 -2.73 13.94 9.29
N TYR A 3 -1.79 13.00 9.22
CA TYR A 3 -2.04 11.57 9.42
C TYR A 3 -1.59 11.18 10.82
N THR A 4 -2.08 10.05 11.32
CA THR A 4 -1.58 9.44 12.56
C THR A 4 -0.79 8.17 12.26
N VAL A 5 0.06 7.77 13.20
CA VAL A 5 0.95 6.62 13.06
C VAL A 5 0.76 5.74 14.29
N ALA A 6 0.62 4.44 14.09
CA ALA A 6 0.54 3.49 15.19
C ALA A 6 1.83 3.57 16.06
N PRO A 7 1.74 3.49 17.41
CA PRO A 7 2.89 3.73 18.27
C PRO A 7 4.13 2.87 17.99
N HIS A 8 3.94 1.62 17.54
CA HIS A 8 5.05 0.71 17.21
C HIS A 8 5.76 1.07 15.89
N LEU A 9 5.21 1.99 15.10
CA LEU A 9 5.80 2.50 13.86
C LEU A 9 6.51 3.84 14.03
N GLU A 10 6.58 4.40 15.25
CA GLU A 10 7.24 5.69 15.52
C GLU A 10 8.71 5.73 15.07
N TYR A 11 9.37 4.57 15.01
CA TYR A 11 10.74 4.45 14.48
C TYR A 11 10.86 4.95 13.02
N PHE A 12 9.79 4.91 12.22
CA PHE A 12 9.81 5.36 10.82
C PHE A 12 9.65 6.89 10.67
N LYS A 13 9.47 7.64 11.77
CA LYS A 13 9.37 9.10 11.76
C LYS A 13 10.71 9.81 11.92
N ILE A 14 11.82 9.07 11.96
CA ILE A 14 13.16 9.66 11.89
C ILE A 14 13.38 10.31 10.51
N PRO A 15 14.29 11.30 10.40
CA PRO A 15 14.65 11.89 9.12
C PRO A 15 15.02 10.81 8.11
N LEU A 16 14.53 10.93 6.87
CA LEU A 16 14.78 9.95 5.82
C LEU A 16 16.29 9.77 5.57
N THR A 17 17.07 10.84 5.69
CA THR A 17 18.54 10.80 5.61
C THR A 17 19.15 9.86 6.66
N ASP A 18 18.65 9.89 7.90
CA ASP A 18 19.14 9.06 8.99
C ASP A 18 18.69 7.60 8.79
N PHE A 19 17.47 7.41 8.28
CA PHE A 19 16.95 6.09 7.92
C PHE A 19 17.81 5.42 6.84
N VAL A 20 18.20 6.16 5.81
CA VAL A 20 19.09 5.69 4.73
C VAL A 20 20.51 5.46 5.25
N ALA A 21 21.06 6.39 6.03
CA ALA A 21 22.42 6.27 6.57
C ALA A 21 22.58 5.04 7.48
N ALA A 22 21.52 4.64 8.19
CA ALA A 22 21.50 3.44 9.03
C ALA A 22 21.47 2.13 8.22
N ARG A 23 21.28 2.19 6.89
CA ARG A 23 21.08 1.04 6.00
C ARG A 23 21.97 1.13 4.74
N PRO A 24 23.30 1.21 4.90
CA PRO A 24 24.24 1.41 3.79
C PRO A 24 24.27 0.24 2.79
N GLU A 25 23.67 -0.90 3.13
CA GLU A 25 23.56 -2.07 2.27
C GLU A 25 22.53 -1.91 1.13
N PHE A 26 21.68 -0.87 1.18
CA PHE A 26 20.71 -0.53 0.14
C PHE A 26 21.08 0.78 -0.57
N ASN A 27 20.77 0.85 -1.86
CA ASN A 27 20.99 2.01 -2.72
C ASN A 27 19.69 2.77 -3.02
N GLY A 28 18.54 2.19 -2.68
CA GLY A 28 17.23 2.79 -2.91
C GLY A 28 16.20 2.25 -1.93
N PHE A 29 15.22 3.08 -1.61
CA PHE A 29 14.13 2.78 -0.70
C PHE A 29 12.82 3.08 -1.41
N GLY A 30 11.82 2.24 -1.18
CA GLY A 30 10.48 2.44 -1.69
C GLY A 30 9.45 2.13 -0.62
N VAL A 31 8.21 2.50 -0.91
CA VAL A 31 7.07 2.36 -0.02
C VAL A 31 5.90 1.74 -0.76
N GLY A 32 4.99 1.10 -0.04
CA GLY A 32 3.75 0.57 -0.59
C GLY A 32 2.61 0.72 0.40
N ALA A 33 1.44 1.11 -0.09
CA ALA A 33 0.22 1.28 0.69
C ALA A 33 -0.78 0.16 0.36
N TYR A 34 -1.20 -0.57 1.39
CA TYR A 34 -2.34 -1.47 1.33
C TYR A 34 -3.56 -0.77 1.90
N VAL A 35 -4.34 -0.16 1.00
CA VAL A 35 -5.57 0.56 1.33
C VAL A 35 -6.74 -0.43 1.30
N PHE A 36 -7.42 -0.59 2.43
CA PHE A 36 -8.61 -1.43 2.52
C PHE A 36 -9.89 -0.59 2.59
N SER A 37 -10.92 -1.03 1.86
CA SER A 37 -12.30 -0.62 2.11
C SER A 37 -12.91 -1.53 3.18
N HIS A 38 -13.63 -0.90 4.12
CA HIS A 38 -14.33 -1.56 5.21
C HIS A 38 -15.84 -1.37 5.17
N ALA A 39 -16.38 -0.85 4.06
CA ALA A 39 -17.82 -0.63 3.92
C ALA A 39 -18.62 -1.92 3.68
N ASP A 40 -17.95 -2.96 3.18
CA ASP A 40 -18.52 -4.29 2.96
C ASP A 40 -18.04 -5.27 4.06
N PRO A 41 -18.81 -6.32 4.40
CA PRO A 41 -18.37 -7.35 5.36
C PRO A 41 -17.09 -8.09 4.93
N THR A 42 -16.84 -8.15 3.62
CA THR A 42 -15.63 -8.73 3.04
C THR A 42 -14.63 -7.60 2.77
N PRO A 43 -13.43 -7.63 3.39
CA PRO A 43 -12.38 -6.66 3.11
C PRO A 43 -12.05 -6.62 1.62
N ARG A 44 -11.84 -5.42 1.08
CA ARG A 44 -11.37 -5.22 -0.29
C ARG A 44 -10.13 -4.34 -0.29
N ILE A 45 -9.09 -4.75 -0.99
CA ILE A 45 -7.85 -3.97 -1.14
C ILE A 45 -7.85 -3.22 -2.48
N LEU A 46 -7.39 -1.98 -2.49
CA LEU A 46 -7.16 -1.23 -3.72
C LEU A 46 -5.87 -1.72 -4.38
N LEU A 47 -5.96 -2.07 -5.67
CA LEU A 47 -4.82 -2.34 -6.54
C LEU A 47 -4.89 -1.43 -7.76
N LEU A 48 -3.72 -0.93 -8.17
CA LEU A 48 -3.50 -0.13 -9.36
C LEU A 48 -2.78 -0.98 -10.40
N GLN A 49 -3.19 -0.86 -11.66
CA GLN A 49 -2.51 -1.51 -12.78
C GLN A 49 -1.51 -0.54 -13.40
N ARG A 50 -0.24 -0.92 -13.41
CA ARG A 50 0.84 -0.18 -14.07
C ARG A 50 0.53 -0.04 -15.55
N ALA A 51 0.71 1.16 -16.09
CA ALA A 51 0.50 1.49 -17.50
C ALA A 51 1.40 0.62 -18.40
N LEU A 52 0.97 0.36 -19.64
CA LEU A 52 1.76 -0.44 -20.58
C LEU A 52 3.07 0.22 -21.01
N THR A 53 3.19 1.53 -20.83
CA THR A 53 4.40 2.32 -21.10
C THR A 53 5.40 2.33 -19.95
N ASP A 54 5.00 1.83 -18.79
CA ASP A 54 5.78 1.85 -17.57
C ASP A 54 6.64 0.57 -17.42
N SER A 55 7.53 0.56 -16.43
CA SER A 55 8.22 -0.64 -15.99
C SER A 55 7.22 -1.70 -15.52
N MET A 56 7.53 -2.99 -15.73
CA MET A 56 6.64 -4.10 -15.34
C MET A 56 5.17 -3.88 -15.80
N PRO A 57 4.98 -3.58 -17.11
CA PRO A 57 3.70 -3.08 -17.63
C PRO A 57 2.55 -4.02 -17.31
N GLY A 58 1.36 -3.50 -17.02
CA GLY A 58 0.14 -4.28 -16.76
C GLY A 58 0.17 -5.14 -15.49
N CYS A 59 1.20 -5.01 -14.64
CA CYS A 59 1.20 -5.62 -13.31
C CYS A 59 0.37 -4.80 -12.33
N TRP A 60 -0.11 -5.45 -11.28
CA TRP A 60 -0.98 -4.88 -10.26
C TRP A 60 -0.26 -4.82 -8.91
N GLU A 61 -0.36 -3.69 -8.23
CA GLU A 61 0.16 -3.48 -6.88
C GLU A 61 -0.68 -2.45 -6.12
N GLY A 62 -0.45 -2.32 -4.81
CA GLY A 62 -1.00 -1.17 -4.07
C GLY A 62 -0.21 0.09 -4.41
N PRO A 63 -0.77 1.30 -4.19
CA PRO A 63 -0.06 2.55 -4.45
C PRO A 63 1.32 2.57 -3.78
N GLY A 64 2.34 3.08 -4.44
CA GLY A 64 3.66 3.23 -3.84
C GLY A 64 4.83 3.24 -4.83
N GLY A 65 5.70 4.22 -4.65
CA GLY A 65 6.92 4.40 -5.42
C GLY A 65 8.18 4.53 -4.57
N ALA A 66 9.14 5.27 -5.10
CA ALA A 66 10.47 5.45 -4.52
C ALA A 66 10.48 6.62 -3.53
N CYS A 67 11.30 6.50 -2.49
CA CYS A 67 11.56 7.61 -1.59
C CYS A 67 12.45 8.66 -2.26
N GLU A 68 12.11 9.94 -2.06
CA GLU A 68 12.84 11.08 -2.60
C GLU A 68 13.55 11.86 -1.48
N LEU A 69 14.88 11.75 -1.39
CA LEU A 69 15.65 12.36 -0.29
C LEU A 69 15.61 13.89 -0.24
N GLU A 70 15.28 14.53 -1.37
CA GLU A 70 15.23 16.00 -1.46
C GLU A 70 13.90 16.59 -0.98
N THR A 71 12.82 15.81 -1.03
CA THR A 71 11.44 16.26 -0.81
C THR A 71 10.78 15.57 0.37
N ASP A 72 11.04 14.27 0.58
CA ASP A 72 10.45 13.46 1.63
C ASP A 72 11.21 13.62 2.96
N LYS A 73 10.51 14.00 4.02
CA LYS A 73 11.13 14.20 5.35
C LYS A 73 11.38 12.88 6.07
N THR A 74 10.50 11.91 5.90
CA THR A 74 10.55 10.58 6.54
C THR A 74 10.11 9.51 5.55
N LEU A 75 10.35 8.23 5.87
CA LEU A 75 9.84 7.11 5.07
C LEU A 75 8.32 7.15 4.94
N LEU A 76 7.62 7.58 6.00
CA LEU A 76 6.17 7.66 6.01
C LEU A 76 5.66 8.84 5.16
N ASP A 77 6.42 9.92 5.01
CA ASP A 77 6.04 11.01 4.11
C ASP A 77 6.10 10.57 2.65
N SER A 78 7.07 9.73 2.26
CA SER A 78 7.06 9.07 0.94
C SER A 78 5.78 8.26 0.76
N LEU A 79 5.38 7.45 1.75
CA LEU A 79 4.17 6.62 1.68
C LEU A 79 2.92 7.47 1.45
N VAL A 80 2.81 8.60 2.15
CA VAL A 80 1.68 9.53 2.02
C VAL A 80 1.67 10.22 0.66
N ARG A 81 2.84 10.70 0.18
CA ARG A 81 2.98 11.34 -1.12
C ARG A 81 2.59 10.38 -2.25
N GLU A 82 3.20 9.21 -2.30
CA GLU A 82 2.96 8.19 -3.34
C GLU A 82 1.50 7.73 -3.36
N THR A 83 0.88 7.52 -2.18
CA THR A 83 -0.55 7.18 -2.12
C THR A 83 -1.41 8.28 -2.74
N LEU A 84 -1.10 9.54 -2.46
CA LEU A 84 -1.84 10.68 -3.01
C LEU A 84 -1.62 10.81 -4.52
N GLU A 85 -0.38 10.76 -4.98
CA GLU A 85 -0.02 10.94 -6.39
C GLU A 85 -0.64 9.85 -7.26
N GLU A 86 -0.52 8.58 -6.86
CA GLU A 86 -0.93 7.46 -7.70
C GLU A 86 -2.42 7.12 -7.60
N SER A 87 -3.11 7.51 -6.50
CA SER A 87 -4.51 7.12 -6.27
C SER A 87 -5.48 8.27 -5.95
N GLY A 88 -4.96 9.49 -5.73
CA GLY A 88 -5.76 10.64 -5.31
C GLY A 88 -6.28 10.56 -3.86
N LEU A 89 -5.89 9.53 -3.10
CA LEU A 89 -6.39 9.28 -1.75
C LEU A 89 -5.44 9.82 -0.69
N HIS A 90 -5.99 10.39 0.38
CA HIS A 90 -5.20 10.95 1.47
C HIS A 90 -5.10 9.97 2.62
N VAL A 91 -3.88 9.53 2.94
CA VAL A 91 -3.63 8.72 4.14
C VAL A 91 -4.10 9.46 5.39
N SER A 92 -4.87 8.78 6.23
CA SER A 92 -5.36 9.25 7.53
C SER A 92 -4.66 8.56 8.69
N HIS A 93 -4.40 7.24 8.58
CA HIS A 93 -3.76 6.44 9.62
C HIS A 93 -2.82 5.42 8.99
N ILE A 94 -1.61 5.31 9.54
CA ILE A 94 -0.64 4.26 9.18
C ILE A 94 -0.68 3.21 10.29
N ILE A 95 -1.18 2.03 9.94
CA ILE A 95 -1.67 1.04 10.91
C ILE A 95 -0.60 0.02 11.27
N ASP A 96 0.04 -0.59 10.27
CA ASP A 96 1.08 -1.59 10.50
C ASP A 96 2.02 -1.74 9.31
N LEU A 97 3.24 -2.24 9.55
CA LEU A 97 4.18 -2.68 8.53
C LEU A 97 3.90 -4.15 8.20
N VAL A 98 3.59 -4.45 6.95
CA VAL A 98 3.26 -5.81 6.49
C VAL A 98 4.47 -6.55 5.96
N ALA A 99 5.35 -5.86 5.24
CA ALA A 99 6.48 -6.49 4.57
C ALA A 99 7.63 -5.52 4.32
N VAL A 100 8.83 -6.10 4.25
CA VAL A 100 10.02 -5.45 3.70
C VAL A 100 10.56 -6.36 2.61
N ASP A 101 10.37 -5.98 1.36
CA ASP A 101 10.88 -6.71 0.20
C ASP A 101 12.23 -6.13 -0.21
N CYS A 102 13.22 -7.00 -0.42
CA CYS A 102 14.56 -6.61 -0.83
C CYS A 102 14.93 -7.28 -2.14
N TRP A 103 15.38 -6.51 -3.13
CA TRP A 103 15.82 -7.07 -4.42
C TRP A 103 17.02 -6.33 -5.01
N GLU A 104 17.71 -6.99 -5.94
CA GLU A 104 18.74 -6.36 -6.75
C GLU A 104 18.16 -5.98 -8.12
N HIS A 105 18.37 -4.74 -8.56
CA HIS A 105 18.08 -4.29 -9.91
C HIS A 105 19.38 -3.99 -10.65
N HIS A 106 19.50 -4.50 -11.87
CA HIS A 106 20.65 -4.27 -12.73
C HIS A 106 20.43 -3.00 -13.56
N ARG A 107 21.29 -1.99 -13.37
CA ARG A 107 21.18 -0.74 -14.14
C ARG A 107 21.58 -0.98 -15.60
N ARG A 108 20.88 -0.32 -16.53
CA ARG A 108 21.25 -0.33 -17.96
C ARG A 108 22.66 0.22 -18.22
N SER A 109 23.14 1.12 -17.37
CA SER A 109 24.49 1.69 -17.41
C SER A 109 25.58 0.78 -16.83
N GLY A 110 25.23 -0.41 -16.36
CA GLY A 110 26.12 -1.30 -15.61
C GLY A 110 26.03 -1.07 -14.10
N GLY A 111 26.33 -2.11 -13.33
CA GLY A 111 26.23 -2.12 -11.87
C GLY A 111 24.89 -2.65 -11.34
N LYS A 112 24.86 -2.87 -10.03
CA LYS A 112 23.70 -3.37 -9.28
C LYS A 112 23.26 -2.33 -8.28
N ILE A 113 21.95 -2.16 -8.14
CA ILE A 113 21.36 -1.47 -7.00
C ILE A 113 20.59 -2.45 -6.15
N ARG A 114 20.73 -2.33 -4.83
CA ARG A 114 19.90 -3.04 -3.87
C ARG A 114 18.79 -2.12 -3.40
N VAL A 115 17.56 -2.56 -3.51
CA VAL A 115 16.36 -1.78 -3.13
C VAL A 115 15.64 -2.48 -2.00
N ALA A 116 15.12 -1.72 -1.04
CA ALA A 116 14.21 -2.19 0.00
C ALA A 116 12.86 -1.45 -0.11
N LYS A 117 11.74 -2.18 -0.28
CA LYS A 117 10.37 -1.63 -0.27
C LYS A 117 9.67 -1.98 1.03
N TYR A 118 9.16 -0.97 1.72
CA TYR A 118 8.41 -1.10 2.97
C TYR A 118 6.91 -0.94 2.68
N SER A 119 6.14 -2.01 2.90
CA SER A 119 4.70 -1.99 2.60
C SER A 119 3.87 -1.94 3.88
N PHE A 120 2.95 -0.99 3.97
CA PHE A 120 2.15 -0.70 5.15
C PHE A 120 0.65 -0.87 4.88
N VAL A 121 -0.11 -1.26 5.90
CA VAL A 121 -1.57 -1.10 5.90
C VAL A 121 -1.89 0.33 6.31
N VAL A 122 -2.73 1.00 5.53
CA VAL A 122 -3.14 2.39 5.78
C VAL A 122 -4.65 2.55 5.65
N GLU A 123 -5.18 3.53 6.38
CA GLU A 123 -6.53 4.04 6.19
C GLU A 123 -6.45 5.37 5.42
N VAL A 124 -7.49 5.67 4.64
CA VAL A 124 -7.58 6.91 3.85
C VAL A 124 -8.77 7.75 4.29
N GLN A 125 -8.68 9.07 4.14
CA GLN A 125 -9.70 10.01 4.56
C GLN A 125 -11.02 9.78 3.80
N GLU A 126 -10.92 9.48 2.51
CA GLU A 126 -12.05 9.28 1.61
C GLU A 126 -12.85 8.01 1.89
N ALA A 127 -12.31 7.08 2.68
CA ALA A 127 -13.02 5.87 3.09
C ALA A 127 -14.02 6.12 4.23
N LEU A 128 -13.99 7.30 4.86
CA LEU A 128 -14.88 7.70 5.95
C LEU A 128 -15.58 9.02 5.62
N ARG A 129 -16.89 9.09 5.90
CA ARG A 129 -17.66 10.33 5.80
C ARG A 129 -18.27 10.67 7.15
N TRP A 130 -18.27 11.96 7.50
CA TRP A 130 -19.02 12.44 8.64
C TRP A 130 -20.48 12.62 8.25
N SER A 131 -21.39 11.89 8.90
CA SER A 131 -22.83 12.02 8.67
C SER A 131 -23.61 11.71 9.94
N ALA A 132 -24.57 12.58 10.27
CA ALA A 132 -25.40 12.48 11.48
C ALA A 132 -24.59 12.32 12.78
N GLY A 133 -23.51 13.10 12.94
CA GLY A 133 -22.72 13.14 14.17
C GLY A 133 -21.80 11.92 14.41
N LYS A 134 -21.62 11.06 13.40
CA LYS A 134 -20.72 9.91 13.44
C LYS A 134 -19.95 9.76 12.14
N GLN A 135 -18.73 9.20 12.22
CA GLN A 135 -18.04 8.70 11.05
C GLN A 135 -18.73 7.42 10.56
N GLN A 136 -18.91 7.32 9.25
CA GLN A 136 -19.48 6.14 8.60
C GLN A 136 -18.60 5.73 7.43
N PRO A 137 -18.39 4.43 7.19
CA PRO A 137 -17.70 3.95 6.00
C PRO A 137 -18.38 4.45 4.72
N VAL A 138 -17.57 4.87 3.74
CA VAL A 138 -18.01 5.18 2.39
C VAL A 138 -18.07 3.87 1.60
N PRO A 139 -19.18 3.55 0.90
CA PRO A 139 -19.26 2.35 0.07
C PRO A 139 -18.05 2.23 -0.87
N THR A 140 -17.48 1.04 -1.01
CA THR A 140 -16.23 0.81 -1.75
C THR A 140 -16.20 1.47 -3.14
N LEU A 141 -17.31 1.38 -3.87
CA LEU A 141 -17.46 1.94 -5.23
C LEU A 141 -17.60 3.47 -5.27
N GLN A 142 -17.80 4.12 -4.12
CA GLN A 142 -17.92 5.58 -3.98
C GLN A 142 -16.61 6.24 -3.49
N ILE A 143 -15.58 5.45 -3.17
CA ILE A 143 -14.24 5.98 -2.86
C ILE A 143 -13.64 6.54 -4.16
N PRO A 144 -13.31 7.84 -4.24
CA PRO A 144 -12.98 8.53 -5.47
C PRO A 144 -11.51 8.34 -5.86
N VAL A 145 -11.15 7.14 -6.30
CA VAL A 145 -9.79 6.84 -6.80
C VAL A 145 -9.51 7.62 -8.09
N GLN A 146 -8.38 8.32 -8.13
CA GLN A 146 -7.88 9.08 -9.27
C GLN A 146 -6.45 8.65 -9.59
N LEU A 147 -6.24 8.05 -10.76
CA LEU A 147 -4.94 7.49 -11.12
C LEU A 147 -4.03 8.52 -11.78
N GLU A 148 -2.75 8.49 -11.44
CA GLU A 148 -1.70 9.11 -12.24
C GLU A 148 -1.60 8.40 -13.59
N GLN A 149 -2.09 9.06 -14.64
CA GLN A 149 -2.29 8.45 -15.97
C GLN A 149 -0.98 8.11 -16.69
N LEU A 150 0.15 8.69 -16.29
CA LEU A 150 1.46 8.35 -16.85
C LEU A 150 1.99 7.02 -16.30
N GLU A 151 1.55 6.62 -15.12
CA GLU A 151 2.06 5.45 -14.41
C GLU A 151 1.05 4.31 -14.32
N HIS A 152 -0.25 4.64 -14.32
CA HIS A 152 -1.32 3.69 -14.07
C HIS A 152 -2.48 3.85 -15.07
N GLU A 153 -3.02 2.72 -15.54
CA GLU A 153 -4.08 2.71 -16.55
C GLU A 153 -5.46 2.29 -16.00
N GLN A 154 -5.49 1.50 -14.93
CA GLN A 154 -6.72 0.96 -14.34
C GLN A 154 -6.56 0.73 -12.83
N PHE A 155 -7.69 0.62 -12.12
CA PHE A 155 -7.70 0.21 -10.72
C PHE A 155 -8.79 -0.84 -10.44
N GLY A 156 -8.65 -1.52 -9.31
CA GLY A 156 -9.59 -2.55 -8.90
C GLY A 156 -9.58 -2.75 -7.39
N TRP A 157 -10.77 -3.01 -6.85
CA TRP A 157 -10.95 -3.44 -5.47
C TRP A 157 -11.02 -4.96 -5.42
N ALA A 158 -9.93 -5.60 -4.99
CA ALA A 158 -9.79 -7.05 -4.94
C ALA A 158 -10.22 -7.62 -3.59
N ILE A 159 -10.87 -8.78 -3.57
CA ILE A 159 -11.02 -9.60 -2.36
C ILE A 159 -9.88 -10.62 -2.26
N LYS A 160 -9.72 -11.24 -1.09
CA LYS A 160 -8.66 -12.23 -0.82
C LYS A 160 -8.68 -13.38 -1.83
N GLU A 161 -9.89 -13.82 -2.21
CA GLU A 161 -10.12 -14.87 -3.19
C GLU A 161 -9.57 -14.49 -4.57
N ASP A 162 -9.70 -13.23 -5.00
CA ASP A 162 -9.16 -12.78 -6.28
C ASP A 162 -7.63 -12.91 -6.32
N ILE A 163 -6.97 -12.61 -5.21
CA ILE A 163 -5.51 -12.73 -5.06
C ILE A 163 -5.10 -14.20 -5.10
N LEU A 164 -5.79 -15.07 -4.34
CA LEU A 164 -5.52 -16.51 -4.31
C LEU A 164 -5.71 -17.15 -5.69
N LEU A 165 -6.77 -16.80 -6.41
CA LEU A 165 -7.00 -17.27 -7.77
C LEU A 165 -5.92 -16.79 -8.72
N SER A 166 -5.46 -15.54 -8.56
CA SER A 166 -4.45 -14.98 -9.44
C SER A 166 -3.04 -15.54 -9.22
N VAL A 167 -2.76 -16.06 -8.02
CA VAL A 167 -1.52 -16.82 -7.75
C VAL A 167 -1.61 -18.24 -8.29
N ARG A 168 -2.79 -18.87 -8.28
CA ARG A 168 -2.97 -20.28 -8.66
C ARG A 168 -3.23 -20.51 -10.15
N SER A 169 -3.66 -19.49 -10.87
CA SER A 169 -4.12 -19.61 -12.25
C SER A 169 -3.49 -18.54 -13.15
N LEU A 170 -3.06 -18.96 -14.35
CA LEU A 170 -2.62 -18.05 -15.40
C LEU A 170 -3.74 -17.12 -15.91
N ASN A 171 -5.00 -17.45 -15.61
CA ASN A 171 -6.17 -16.64 -15.95
C ASN A 171 -6.64 -15.75 -14.79
N GLY A 172 -5.79 -15.58 -13.77
CA GLY A 172 -6.00 -14.63 -12.70
C GLY A 172 -6.23 -13.21 -13.20
N ARG A 173 -7.13 -12.47 -12.53
CA ARG A 173 -7.36 -11.06 -12.86
C ARG A 173 -6.13 -10.19 -12.59
N PHE A 174 -5.37 -10.50 -11.54
CA PHE A 174 -4.28 -9.66 -11.05
C PHE A 174 -2.92 -10.29 -11.34
N ARG A 175 -2.18 -9.74 -12.31
CA ARG A 175 -0.78 -10.12 -12.56
C ARG A 175 0.14 -9.35 -11.61
N PHE A 176 0.91 -10.05 -10.78
CA PHE A 176 1.81 -9.40 -9.82
C PHE A 176 3.24 -9.26 -10.36
N PRO A 177 3.97 -8.19 -9.98
CA PRO A 177 5.34 -7.97 -10.43
C PRO A 177 6.32 -8.95 -9.76
N LEU A 178 7.57 -8.96 -10.26
CA LEU A 178 8.73 -9.63 -9.67
C LEU A 178 8.48 -11.13 -9.34
N GLY A 179 7.89 -11.90 -10.25
CA GLY A 179 7.70 -13.34 -10.05
C GLY A 179 6.69 -13.70 -8.94
N GLY A 180 5.83 -12.76 -8.53
CA GLY A 180 4.74 -13.01 -7.61
C GLY A 180 5.02 -12.70 -6.14
N HIS A 181 6.17 -12.11 -5.80
CA HIS A 181 6.54 -11.77 -4.41
C HIS A 181 5.55 -10.80 -3.73
N GLN A 182 4.84 -9.97 -4.50
CA GLN A 182 3.82 -9.06 -3.96
C GLN A 182 2.57 -9.79 -3.43
N ALA A 183 2.18 -10.92 -4.04
CA ALA A 183 0.92 -11.59 -3.67
C ALA A 183 0.93 -12.14 -2.23
N PRO A 184 2.00 -12.80 -1.74
CA PRO A 184 2.12 -13.17 -0.33
C PRO A 184 2.00 -11.98 0.64
N ASN A 185 2.52 -10.81 0.28
CA ASN A 185 2.45 -9.62 1.13
C ASN A 185 1.02 -9.05 1.16
N ILE A 186 0.33 -9.03 0.03
CA ILE A 186 -1.10 -8.68 -0.03
C ILE A 186 -1.93 -9.66 0.81
N LEU A 187 -1.68 -10.97 0.73
CA LEU A 187 -2.37 -11.97 1.54
C LEU A 187 -2.11 -11.78 3.04
N ARG A 188 -0.89 -11.43 3.44
CA ARG A 188 -0.57 -11.06 4.83
C ARG A 188 -1.32 -9.81 5.28
N ALA A 189 -1.49 -8.82 4.39
CA ALA A 189 -2.30 -7.63 4.68
C ALA A 189 -3.78 -7.99 4.90
N PHE A 190 -4.35 -8.91 4.10
CA PHE A 190 -5.69 -9.45 4.34
C PHE A 190 -5.80 -10.13 5.71
N GLU A 191 -4.86 -11.01 6.04
CA GLU A 191 -4.85 -11.71 7.34
C GLU A 191 -4.80 -10.73 8.52
N PHE A 192 -4.00 -9.66 8.40
CA PHE A 192 -3.93 -8.60 9.39
C PHE A 192 -5.30 -7.91 9.58
N VAL A 193 -5.94 -7.49 8.49
CA VAL A 193 -7.25 -6.80 8.53
C VAL A 193 -8.34 -7.71 9.07
N GLU A 194 -8.39 -8.98 8.65
CA GLU A 194 -9.38 -9.97 9.12
C GLU A 194 -9.26 -10.22 10.63
N GLN A 195 -8.02 -10.32 11.15
CA GLN A 195 -7.76 -10.47 12.58
C GLN A 195 -8.22 -9.22 13.35
N ARG A 196 -7.96 -8.02 12.83
CA ARG A 196 -8.39 -6.77 13.44
C ARG A 196 -9.92 -6.68 13.53
N GLN A 197 -10.62 -6.91 12.42
CA GLN A 197 -12.08 -6.91 12.39
C GLN A 197 -12.69 -7.97 13.32
N SER A 198 -12.06 -9.13 13.45
CA SER A 198 -12.52 -10.18 14.37
C SER A 198 -12.39 -9.78 15.83
N LYS A 199 -11.31 -9.06 16.20
CA LYS A 199 -11.12 -8.51 17.55
C LYS A 199 -12.13 -7.41 17.86
N GLU A 200 -12.39 -6.51 16.92
CA GLU A 200 -13.40 -5.45 17.06
C GLU A 200 -14.79 -6.04 17.30
N ARG A 201 -15.22 -7.01 16.48
CA ARG A 201 -16.50 -7.73 16.69
C ARG A 201 -16.58 -8.45 18.03
N SER A 202 -15.48 -9.06 18.48
CA SER A 202 -15.45 -9.77 19.77
C SER A 202 -15.46 -8.81 20.97
N GLY A 203 -14.89 -7.62 20.80
CA GLY A 203 -14.91 -6.55 21.80
C GLY A 203 -16.29 -5.90 21.94
N ASP A 204 -16.99 -5.69 20.83
CA ASP A 204 -18.37 -5.18 20.82
C ASP A 204 -19.38 -6.15 21.42
N LEU A 205 -19.13 -7.46 21.34
CA LEU A 205 -19.97 -8.51 21.96
C LEU A 205 -19.73 -8.67 23.48
N ALA A 206 -18.68 -8.06 24.03
CA ALA A 206 -18.31 -8.15 25.44
C ALA A 206 -18.73 -6.93 26.27
N GLN A 207 -19.39 -5.94 25.66
CA GLN A 207 -19.99 -4.75 26.30
C GLN A 207 -21.51 -4.85 26.31
#